data_AF-A0A2E6H186-F1
#
_entry.id   AF-A0A2E6H186-F1
#
_cell.length_a   1.000
_cell.length_b   1.000
_cell.length_c   1.000
_cell.angle_alpha   90.00
_cell.angle_beta   90.00
_cell.angle_gamma   90.00
#
_symmetry.space_group_name_H-M   'P 1'
#
loop_
_entity.id
_entity.type
_entity.pdbx_description
1 polymer ?
#
loop_
_entity_poly.entity_id
_entity_poly.type
_entity_poly.pdbx_seq_one_letter_code
_entity_poly.pdbx_strand_id
1 'polypeptide(L)'
;MLKSLSLLILIFGITSCSNLSKNFTKKGDFYLRGGQFQASKWKASLKFHRYTWFHEVTMLYDMMLSRIDSKSPFYDWFSNSEKKLISACSDFYLMLDYSIDSKKVSKKMVENDAKRSGYEKIVLRDFEKHLINHPDVEELSLQLYETSGLCYKGEQSAREKILVRLPGFSETVID
;
A
#
# COMPACT_ATOMS: atom_id res chain seq x y z
N MET A 1 56.61 -6.05 -13.67
CA MET A 1 55.45 -6.95 -13.45
C MET A 1 54.34 -6.33 -12.58
N LEU A 2 54.63 -5.52 -11.54
CA LEU A 2 53.59 -4.92 -10.69
C LEU A 2 52.59 -3.98 -11.40
N LYS A 3 53.03 -3.26 -12.46
CA LYS A 3 52.16 -2.31 -13.20
C LYS A 3 51.07 -2.99 -14.04
N SER A 4 51.33 -4.17 -14.60
CA SER A 4 50.30 -4.95 -15.35
C SER A 4 49.25 -5.55 -14.44
N LEU A 5 49.59 -5.87 -13.19
CA LEU A 5 48.65 -6.45 -12.22
C LEU A 5 47.62 -5.39 -11.74
N SER A 6 48.05 -4.14 -11.60
CA SER A 6 47.18 -3.02 -11.20
C SER A 6 46.13 -2.68 -12.27
N LEU A 7 46.49 -2.80 -13.56
CA LEU A 7 45.58 -2.57 -14.68
C LEU A 7 44.48 -3.66 -14.77
N LEU A 8 44.82 -4.91 -14.43
CA LEU A 8 43.89 -6.03 -14.46
C LEU A 8 42.80 -5.92 -13.37
N ILE A 9 43.16 -5.41 -12.18
CA ILE A 9 42.22 -5.17 -11.08
C ILE A 9 41.24 -4.04 -11.43
N LEU A 10 41.69 -3.01 -12.14
CA LEU A 10 40.84 -1.90 -12.57
C LEU A 10 39.79 -2.34 -13.61
N ILE A 11 40.14 -3.29 -14.49
CA ILE A 11 39.22 -3.81 -15.52
C ILE A 11 38.17 -4.77 -14.92
N PHE A 12 38.51 -5.52 -13.86
CA PHE A 12 37.52 -6.37 -13.18
C PHE A 12 36.50 -5.55 -12.35
N GLY A 13 36.84 -4.34 -11.91
CA GLY A 13 35.93 -3.47 -11.13
C GLY A 13 34.75 -2.90 -11.92
N ILE A 14 34.87 -2.75 -13.25
CA ILE A 14 33.84 -2.15 -14.12
C ILE A 14 32.85 -3.16 -14.73
N THR A 15 33.05 -4.46 -14.50
CA THR A 15 32.14 -5.52 -15.00
C THR A 15 31.10 -5.97 -13.97
N SER A 16 30.90 -5.21 -12.89
CA SER A 16 29.74 -5.39 -12.01
C SER A 16 28.47 -4.97 -12.74
N CYS A 17 28.03 -5.81 -13.68
CA CYS A 17 26.73 -5.74 -14.30
C CYS A 17 25.67 -5.87 -13.21
N SER A 18 25.10 -4.75 -12.78
CA SER A 18 23.89 -4.77 -11.97
C SER A 18 22.77 -5.35 -12.83
N ASN A 19 22.56 -6.66 -12.72
CA ASN A 19 21.37 -7.30 -13.22
C ASN A 19 20.22 -7.00 -12.24
N LEU A 20 19.97 -5.70 -12.02
CA LEU A 20 18.77 -5.26 -11.35
C LEU A 20 17.66 -5.54 -12.34
N SER A 21 16.84 -6.55 -12.05
CA SER A 21 15.55 -6.71 -12.71
C SER A 21 14.94 -5.33 -12.88
N LYS A 22 14.58 -4.96 -14.11
CA LYS A 22 13.93 -3.66 -14.37
C LYS A 22 12.72 -3.48 -13.46
N ASN A 23 12.07 -4.57 -13.06
CA ASN A 23 10.94 -4.54 -12.13
C ASN A 23 11.39 -4.93 -10.72
N PHE A 24 11.05 -4.11 -9.73
CA PHE A 24 11.25 -4.49 -8.32
C PHE A 24 10.14 -3.94 -7.43
N THR A 25 10.00 -4.55 -6.25
CA THR A 25 9.03 -4.14 -5.23
C THR A 25 9.77 -3.66 -3.99
N LYS A 26 9.34 -2.53 -3.43
CA LYS A 26 9.79 -2.02 -2.13
C LYS A 26 8.68 -2.19 -1.10
N LYS A 27 9.08 -2.54 0.12
CA LYS A 27 8.22 -2.61 1.30
C LYS A 27 8.67 -1.55 2.31
N GLY A 28 7.74 -0.95 3.02
CA GLY A 28 8.04 0.03 4.05
C GLY A 28 6.83 0.35 4.92
N ASP A 29 6.98 1.34 5.79
CA ASP A 29 5.89 1.87 6.60
C ASP A 29 5.63 3.33 6.23
N PHE A 30 4.37 3.74 6.30
CA PHE A 30 3.91 5.12 6.13
C PHE A 30 3.06 5.51 7.34
N TYR A 31 3.13 6.78 7.75
CA TYR A 31 2.45 7.26 8.95
C TYR A 31 1.67 8.53 8.65
N LEU A 32 0.35 8.49 8.79
CA LEU A 32 -0.49 9.68 8.81
C LEU A 32 -0.60 10.16 10.27
N ARG A 33 -0.08 11.35 10.55
CA ARG A 33 0.11 11.83 11.92
C ARG A 33 -1.00 12.77 12.36
N GLY A 34 -1.62 12.44 13.49
CA GLY A 34 -2.67 13.26 14.06
C GLY A 34 -3.95 13.25 13.23
N GLY A 35 -4.88 14.09 13.63
CA GLY A 35 -6.15 14.24 12.94
C GLY A 35 -7.14 15.04 13.76
N GLN A 36 -8.25 15.39 13.11
CA GLN A 36 -9.37 16.05 13.77
C GLN A 36 -10.68 15.52 13.21
N PHE A 37 -11.70 15.50 14.06
CA PHE A 37 -13.07 15.20 13.68
C PHE A 37 -14.00 15.98 14.61
N GLN A 38 -14.81 16.87 14.02
CA GLN A 38 -15.65 17.81 14.77
C GLN A 38 -14.82 18.62 15.79
N ALA A 39 -15.17 18.55 17.09
CA ALA A 39 -14.43 19.22 18.16
C ALA A 39 -13.21 18.42 18.67
N SER A 40 -13.09 17.16 18.29
CA SER A 40 -12.03 16.25 18.75
C SER A 40 -10.77 16.40 17.89
N LYS A 41 -9.61 16.45 18.54
CA LYS A 41 -8.28 16.47 17.92
C LYS A 41 -7.38 15.45 18.60
N TRP A 42 -6.54 14.77 17.84
CA TRP A 42 -5.60 13.79 18.38
C TRP A 42 -4.21 13.91 17.75
N LYS A 43 -3.22 13.36 18.47
CA LYS A 43 -1.82 13.25 18.02
C LYS A 43 -1.42 11.82 17.65
N ALA A 44 -2.32 10.85 17.81
CA ALA A 44 -2.07 9.47 17.42
C ALA A 44 -1.77 9.37 15.92
N SER A 45 -0.97 8.38 15.53
CA SER A 45 -0.61 8.17 14.12
C SER A 45 -1.28 6.91 13.60
N LEU A 46 -1.79 6.98 12.37
CA LEU A 46 -2.29 5.84 11.63
C LEU A 46 -1.13 5.24 10.81
N LYS A 47 -0.71 4.04 11.20
CA LYS A 47 0.39 3.31 10.53
C LYS A 47 -0.16 2.51 9.35
N PHE A 48 0.48 2.67 8.19
CA PHE A 48 0.24 1.86 7.01
C PHE A 48 1.48 1.03 6.68
N HIS A 49 1.26 -0.21 6.25
CA HIS A 49 2.26 -1.00 5.54
C HIS A 49 2.19 -0.66 4.05
N ARG A 50 3.31 -0.21 3.49
CA ARG A 50 3.42 0.27 2.12
C ARG A 50 4.13 -0.76 1.24
N TYR A 51 3.56 -0.98 0.08
CA TYR A 51 4.08 -1.84 -0.98
C TYR A 51 4.11 -1.04 -2.27
N THR A 52 5.29 -0.87 -2.86
CA THR A 52 5.50 -0.03 -4.04
C THR A 52 6.19 -0.83 -5.14
N TRP A 53 5.63 -0.82 -6.34
CA TRP A 53 6.16 -1.53 -7.51
C TRP A 53 6.76 -0.54 -8.51
N PHE A 54 8.03 -0.75 -8.82
CA PHE A 54 8.83 0.12 -9.70
C PHE A 54 9.23 -0.60 -10.99
N HIS A 55 9.15 0.11 -12.11
CA HIS A 55 9.88 -0.22 -13.32
C HIS A 55 11.03 0.78 -13.48
N GLU A 56 12.25 0.30 -13.33
CA GLU A 56 13.48 1.08 -13.23
C GLU A 56 13.34 2.12 -12.10
N VAL A 57 13.27 3.40 -12.43
CA VAL A 57 13.08 4.49 -11.45
C VAL A 57 11.63 4.99 -11.40
N THR A 58 10.73 4.43 -12.20
CA THR A 58 9.33 4.86 -12.30
C THR A 58 8.44 4.02 -11.38
N MET A 59 7.75 4.67 -10.45
CA MET A 59 6.71 4.03 -9.63
C MET A 59 5.49 3.72 -10.48
N LEU A 60 5.21 2.44 -10.73
CA LEU A 60 4.04 2.02 -11.50
C LEU A 60 2.79 1.95 -10.65
N TYR A 61 2.92 1.41 -9.44
CA TYR A 61 1.82 1.20 -8.51
C TYR A 61 2.32 1.33 -7.08
N ASP A 62 1.48 1.91 -6.23
CA ASP A 62 1.72 2.00 -4.80
C ASP A 62 0.45 1.67 -4.04
N MET A 63 0.62 0.95 -2.93
CA MET A 63 -0.49 0.55 -2.07
C MET A 63 -0.07 0.61 -0.62
N MET A 64 -0.94 1.19 0.19
CA MET A 64 -0.78 1.36 1.62
C MET A 64 -1.95 0.70 2.33
N LEU A 65 -1.67 -0.19 3.27
CA LEU A 65 -2.68 -0.95 4.01
C LEU A 65 -2.56 -0.68 5.51
N SER A 66 -3.68 -0.41 6.16
CA SER A 66 -3.74 -0.24 7.60
C SER A 66 -4.91 -0.99 8.20
N ARG A 67 -4.70 -1.54 9.40
CA ARG A 67 -5.75 -2.10 10.24
C ARG A 67 -6.21 -1.01 11.20
N ILE A 68 -7.48 -0.62 11.12
CA ILE A 68 -8.06 0.38 12.03
C ILE A 68 -8.92 -0.34 13.06
N ASP A 69 -8.49 -0.30 14.32
CA ASP A 69 -9.31 -0.73 15.46
C ASP A 69 -10.42 0.31 15.69
N SER A 70 -11.62 -0.17 16.07
CA SER A 70 -12.70 0.62 16.66
C SER A 70 -12.29 1.61 17.77
N LYS A 71 -11.18 1.34 18.48
CA LYS A 71 -10.61 2.22 19.52
C LYS A 71 -9.73 3.33 18.97
N SER A 72 -9.34 3.27 17.70
CA SER A 72 -8.54 4.28 17.04
C SER A 72 -9.36 5.56 16.86
N PRO A 73 -8.81 6.76 17.13
CA PRO A 73 -9.52 8.00 16.86
C PRO A 73 -9.77 8.22 15.35
N PHE A 74 -8.99 7.56 14.48
CA PHE A 74 -9.25 7.55 13.03
C PHE A 74 -10.51 6.77 12.66
N TYR A 75 -11.04 5.91 13.56
CA TYR A 75 -12.30 5.21 13.33
C TYR A 75 -13.50 6.18 13.29
N ASP A 76 -13.36 7.38 13.86
CA ASP A 76 -14.41 8.41 13.82
C ASP A 76 -14.55 9.08 12.45
N TRP A 77 -13.59 8.91 11.55
CA TRP A 77 -13.72 9.37 10.16
C TRP A 77 -14.68 8.51 9.33
N PHE A 78 -15.03 7.30 9.78
CA PHE A 78 -16.03 6.48 9.11
C PHE A 78 -17.45 6.95 9.44
N SER A 79 -18.33 6.95 8.44
CA SER A 79 -19.76 7.15 8.68
C SER A 79 -20.40 5.92 9.34
N ASN A 80 -21.60 6.08 9.89
CA ASN A 80 -22.32 4.98 10.53
C ASN A 80 -22.59 3.81 9.55
N SER A 81 -22.84 4.10 8.28
CA SER A 81 -22.98 3.08 7.23
C SER A 81 -21.68 2.33 6.96
N GLU A 82 -20.55 3.03 6.92
CA GLU A 82 -19.23 2.42 6.72
C GLU A 82 -18.85 1.58 7.94
N LYS A 83 -19.04 2.10 9.16
CA LYS A 83 -18.84 1.36 10.41
C LYS A 83 -19.64 0.07 10.45
N LYS A 84 -20.89 0.07 9.97
CA LYS A 84 -21.73 -1.14 9.86
C LYS A 84 -21.17 -2.15 8.85
N LEU A 85 -20.64 -1.69 7.72
CA LEU A 85 -19.98 -2.56 6.74
C LEU A 85 -18.71 -3.17 7.32
N ILE A 86 -17.88 -2.36 7.99
CA ILE A 86 -16.65 -2.78 8.64
C ILE A 86 -16.92 -3.80 9.75
N SER A 87 -17.93 -3.57 10.59
CA SER A 87 -18.28 -4.50 11.68
C SER A 87 -18.79 -5.86 11.20
N ALA A 88 -19.23 -5.95 9.94
CA ALA A 88 -19.62 -7.22 9.32
C ALA A 88 -18.42 -8.00 8.75
N CYS A 89 -17.23 -7.40 8.73
CA CYS A 89 -16.00 -8.05 8.31
C CYS A 89 -15.36 -8.75 9.52
N SER A 90 -14.97 -10.01 9.34
CA SER A 90 -14.10 -10.72 10.27
C SER A 90 -12.67 -10.15 10.24
N ASP A 91 -12.27 -9.57 9.11
CA ASP A 91 -11.03 -8.84 8.96
C ASP A 91 -11.20 -7.64 8.02
N PHE A 92 -10.57 -6.51 8.35
CA PHE A 92 -10.69 -5.27 7.60
C PHE A 92 -9.33 -4.57 7.45
N TYR A 93 -9.02 -4.18 6.21
CA TYR A 93 -7.95 -3.24 5.90
C TYR A 93 -8.52 -1.97 5.27
N LEU A 94 -8.06 -0.82 5.76
CA LEU A 94 -8.10 0.43 4.99
C LEU A 94 -6.97 0.38 3.96
N MET A 95 -7.30 0.63 2.70
CA MET A 95 -6.38 0.66 1.57
C MET A 95 -6.35 2.03 0.92
N LEU A 96 -5.15 2.58 0.73
CA LEU A 96 -4.88 3.69 -0.18
C LEU A 96 -4.07 3.16 -1.35
N ASP A 97 -4.53 3.34 -2.59
CA ASP A 97 -3.78 2.86 -3.75
C ASP A 97 -3.68 3.85 -4.90
N TYR A 98 -2.55 3.78 -5.60
CA TYR A 98 -2.17 4.65 -6.70
C TYR A 98 -1.64 3.83 -7.88
N SER A 99 -1.95 4.26 -9.09
CA SER A 99 -1.46 3.68 -10.33
C SER A 99 -1.12 4.79 -11.31
N ILE A 100 0.13 4.88 -11.77
CA ILE A 100 0.52 5.89 -12.78
C ILE A 100 -0.01 5.53 -14.17
N ASP A 101 -0.01 4.25 -14.52
CA ASP A 101 -0.38 3.73 -15.83
C ASP A 101 -1.17 2.43 -15.64
N SER A 102 -2.50 2.58 -15.65
CA SER A 102 -3.44 1.48 -15.45
C SER A 102 -3.39 0.43 -16.57
N LYS A 103 -2.72 0.71 -17.71
CA LYS A 103 -2.51 -0.28 -18.77
C LYS A 103 -1.39 -1.26 -18.42
N LYS A 104 -0.41 -0.83 -17.63
CA LYS A 104 0.72 -1.68 -17.19
C LYS A 104 0.37 -2.43 -15.91
N VAL A 105 -0.02 -1.70 -14.88
CA VAL A 105 -0.44 -2.24 -13.58
C VAL A 105 -1.71 -1.52 -13.19
N SER A 106 -2.84 -2.24 -13.14
CA SER A 106 -4.10 -1.64 -12.72
C SER A 106 -4.44 -2.00 -11.28
N LYS A 107 -5.17 -1.10 -10.61
CA LYS A 107 -5.82 -1.36 -9.31
C LYS A 107 -6.66 -2.65 -9.36
N LYS A 108 -7.30 -2.91 -10.51
CA LYS A 108 -8.13 -4.10 -10.71
C LYS A 108 -7.36 -5.41 -10.61
N MET A 109 -6.08 -5.43 -10.96
CA MET A 109 -5.23 -6.61 -10.78
C MET A 109 -5.11 -6.95 -9.29
N VAL A 110 -4.79 -5.96 -8.47
CA VAL A 110 -4.67 -6.11 -7.00
C VAL A 110 -6.02 -6.46 -6.36
N GLU A 111 -7.11 -5.82 -6.80
CA GLU A 111 -8.47 -6.17 -6.36
C GLU A 111 -8.82 -7.63 -6.67
N ASN A 112 -8.47 -8.13 -7.84
CA ASN A 112 -8.73 -9.52 -8.22
C ASN A 112 -7.91 -10.49 -7.37
N ASP A 113 -6.67 -10.13 -7.04
CA ASP A 113 -5.79 -10.92 -6.19
C ASP A 113 -6.28 -10.98 -4.73
N ALA A 114 -6.72 -9.84 -4.20
CA ALA A 114 -7.39 -9.75 -2.90
C ALA A 114 -8.68 -10.58 -2.88
N LYS A 115 -9.49 -10.50 -3.95
CA LYS A 115 -10.71 -11.30 -4.10
C LYS A 115 -10.46 -12.81 -4.12
N ARG A 116 -9.39 -13.26 -4.79
CA ARG A 116 -8.99 -14.68 -4.75
C ARG A 116 -8.60 -15.13 -3.35
N SER A 117 -8.12 -14.21 -2.52
CA SER A 117 -7.78 -14.45 -1.10
C SER A 117 -8.99 -14.25 -0.17
N GLY A 118 -10.20 -14.10 -0.72
CA GLY A 118 -11.45 -13.95 0.02
C GLY A 118 -11.82 -12.53 0.46
N TYR A 119 -11.08 -11.51 0.04
CA TYR A 119 -11.36 -10.11 0.37
C TYR A 119 -12.25 -9.43 -0.67
N GLU A 120 -13.28 -8.74 -0.23
CA GLU A 120 -14.14 -7.90 -1.06
C GLU A 120 -13.78 -6.42 -0.88
N LYS A 121 -13.71 -5.68 -1.99
CA LYS A 121 -13.53 -4.22 -1.94
C LYS A 121 -14.84 -3.56 -1.48
N ILE A 122 -14.74 -2.69 -0.48
CA ILE A 122 -15.83 -1.81 -0.04
C ILE A 122 -15.45 -0.34 -0.24
N VAL A 123 -16.44 0.50 -0.52
CA VAL A 123 -16.25 1.94 -0.78
C VAL A 123 -16.31 2.70 0.55
N LEU A 124 -15.38 3.63 0.76
CA LEU A 124 -15.22 4.40 2.00
C LEU A 124 -15.23 5.92 1.73
N ARG A 125 -16.36 6.45 1.25
CA ARG A 125 -16.48 7.84 0.80
C ARG A 125 -16.32 8.86 1.92
N ASP A 126 -16.84 8.59 3.11
CA ASP A 126 -16.76 9.55 4.22
C ASP A 126 -15.35 9.57 4.79
N PHE A 127 -14.72 8.39 4.95
CA PHE A 127 -13.31 8.34 5.32
C PHE A 127 -12.42 9.05 4.30
N GLU A 128 -12.63 8.80 2.99
CA GLU A 128 -11.91 9.49 1.92
C GLU A 128 -12.07 11.01 2.02
N LYS A 129 -13.29 11.50 2.23
CA LYS A 129 -13.57 12.92 2.42
C LYS A 129 -12.79 13.50 3.60
N HIS A 130 -12.69 12.80 4.73
CA HIS A 130 -11.88 13.26 5.85
C HIS A 130 -10.39 13.22 5.55
N LEU A 131 -9.93 12.15 4.89
CA LEU A 131 -8.55 12.00 4.49
C LEU A 131 -8.10 13.14 3.58
N ILE A 132 -8.82 13.46 2.50
CA ILE A 132 -8.42 14.51 1.54
C ILE A 132 -8.40 15.92 2.14
N ASN A 133 -9.06 16.13 3.28
CA ASN A 133 -9.05 17.39 4.01
C ASN A 133 -8.01 17.41 5.15
N HIS A 134 -7.20 16.36 5.29
CA HIS A 134 -6.12 16.31 6.26
C HIS A 134 -4.97 17.26 5.84
N PRO A 135 -4.34 18.00 6.77
CA PRO A 135 -3.31 18.99 6.45
C PRO A 135 -2.13 18.41 5.65
N ASP A 136 -1.75 17.17 5.93
CA ASP A 136 -0.60 16.53 5.29
C ASP A 136 -0.91 15.97 3.88
N VAL A 137 -2.14 16.08 3.37
CA VAL A 137 -2.53 15.46 2.07
C VAL A 137 -1.69 15.95 0.93
N GLU A 138 -1.51 17.27 0.83
CA GLU A 138 -0.79 17.89 -0.28
C GLU A 138 0.70 17.55 -0.22
N GLU A 139 1.31 17.67 0.96
CA GLU A 139 2.72 17.32 1.18
C GLU A 139 3.00 15.84 0.86
N LEU A 140 2.07 14.95 1.22
CA LEU A 140 2.20 13.51 1.03
C LEU A 140 1.61 13.03 -0.32
N SER A 141 1.13 13.95 -1.15
CA SER A 141 0.49 13.67 -2.45
C SER A 141 -0.66 12.65 -2.38
N LEU A 142 -1.38 12.60 -1.26
CA LEU A 142 -2.43 11.61 -1.01
C LEU A 142 -3.68 11.82 -1.89
N GLN A 143 -3.85 13.01 -2.48
CA GLN A 143 -4.90 13.30 -3.46
C GLN A 143 -4.83 12.43 -4.73
N LEU A 144 -3.69 11.79 -4.98
CA LEU A 144 -3.50 10.87 -6.11
C LEU A 144 -3.99 9.44 -5.79
N TYR A 145 -4.24 9.13 -4.51
CA TYR A 145 -4.61 7.81 -4.06
C TYR A 145 -6.12 7.67 -3.96
N GLU A 146 -6.63 6.49 -4.30
CA GLU A 146 -8.02 6.13 -4.04
C GLU A 146 -8.11 5.43 -2.69
N THR A 147 -9.15 5.77 -1.94
CA THR A 147 -9.40 5.19 -0.63
C THR A 147 -10.46 4.10 -0.74
N SER A 148 -10.16 2.91 -0.25
CA SER A 148 -11.13 1.82 -0.18
C SER A 148 -10.85 0.87 0.98
N GLY A 149 -11.80 -0.03 1.25
CA GLY A 149 -11.65 -1.06 2.26
C GLY A 149 -11.50 -2.43 1.63
N LEU A 150 -10.70 -3.32 2.22
CA LEU A 150 -10.69 -4.74 1.93
C LEU A 150 -11.34 -5.47 3.10
N CYS A 151 -12.47 -6.11 2.83
CA CYS A 151 -13.31 -6.80 3.82
C CYS A 151 -13.25 -8.31 3.62
N TYR A 152 -12.83 -9.05 4.63
CA TYR A 152 -12.93 -10.51 4.67
C TYR A 152 -14.08 -10.91 5.58
N LYS A 153 -14.96 -11.79 5.10
CA LYS A 153 -16.13 -12.30 5.84
C LYS A 153 -16.03 -13.78 6.23
N GLY A 154 -14.94 -14.44 5.89
CA GLY A 154 -14.72 -15.84 6.23
C GLY A 154 -14.26 -16.03 7.68
N GLU A 155 -14.07 -17.29 8.08
CA GLU A 155 -13.52 -17.60 9.40
C GLU A 155 -12.06 -17.13 9.52
N GLN A 156 -11.72 -16.48 10.62
CA GLN A 156 -10.38 -15.91 10.83
C GLN A 156 -9.26 -16.97 10.81
N SER A 157 -9.55 -18.20 11.22
CA SER A 157 -8.64 -19.36 11.18
C SER A 157 -8.33 -19.84 9.77
N ALA A 158 -9.21 -19.58 8.80
CA ALA A 158 -9.05 -19.97 7.39
C ALA A 158 -8.51 -18.83 6.52
N ARG A 159 -8.09 -17.73 7.13
CA ARG A 159 -7.64 -16.53 6.42
C ARG A 159 -6.33 -16.78 5.68
N GLU A 160 -6.40 -16.68 4.35
CA GLU A 160 -5.22 -16.67 3.50
C GLU A 160 -4.60 -15.27 3.43
N LYS A 161 -3.28 -15.22 3.28
CA LYS A 161 -2.56 -13.96 3.03
C LYS A 161 -2.87 -13.46 1.63
N ILE A 162 -2.99 -12.15 1.46
CA ILE A 162 -3.22 -11.59 0.11
C ILE A 162 -1.92 -11.72 -0.69
N LEU A 163 -1.98 -12.48 -1.78
CA LEU A 163 -0.86 -12.70 -2.68
C LEU A 163 -1.03 -11.87 -3.95
N VAL A 164 -0.25 -10.80 -4.06
CA VAL A 164 -0.28 -9.87 -5.20
C VAL A 164 0.70 -10.32 -6.29
N ARG A 165 0.16 -10.50 -7.50
CA ARG A 165 0.83 -11.02 -8.70
C ARG A 165 0.69 -10.00 -9.83
N LEU A 166 1.70 -9.14 -9.96
CA LEU A 166 1.74 -8.14 -11.03
C LEU A 166 2.63 -8.62 -12.19
N PRO A 167 2.22 -8.42 -13.46
CA PRO A 167 2.99 -8.87 -14.61
C PRO A 167 4.42 -8.34 -14.60
N GLY A 168 5.39 -9.25 -14.70
CA GLY A 168 6.81 -8.94 -14.71
C GLY A 168 7.41 -8.60 -13.34
N PHE A 169 6.66 -8.74 -12.24
CA PHE A 169 7.17 -8.59 -10.88
C PHE A 169 7.19 -9.93 -10.15
N SER A 170 8.08 -10.03 -9.15
CA SER A 170 8.02 -11.11 -8.16
C SER A 170 6.72 -11.03 -7.38
N GLU A 171 6.19 -12.19 -6.97
CA GLU A 171 5.00 -12.23 -6.13
C GLU A 171 5.26 -11.54 -4.78
N THR A 172 4.27 -10.78 -4.32
CA THR A 172 4.34 -10.06 -3.04
C THR A 172 3.24 -10.55 -2.12
N VAL A 173 3.66 -11.17 -1.02
CA VAL A 173 2.76 -11.51 0.09
C VAL A 173 2.52 -10.27 0.96
N ILE A 174 1.25 -10.00 1.22
CA ILE A 174 0.77 -8.98 2.16
C ILE A 174 0.37 -9.69 3.46
N ASP A 175 0.95 -9.25 4.56
CA ASP A 175 0.69 -9.73 5.92
C ASP A 175 -0.29 -8.82 6.69
#